data_AF-A0A969ZWE6-F1
#
_entry.id   AF-A0A969ZWE6-F1
#
_cell.length_a   1.000
_cell.length_b   1.000
_cell.length_c   1.000
_cell.angle_alpha   90.00
_cell.angle_beta   90.00
_cell.angle_gamma   90.00
#
_symmetry.space_group_name_H-M   'P 1'
#
loop_
_entity.id
_entity.type
_entity.pdbx_description
1 polymer ?
#
loop_
_entity_poly.entity_id
_entity_poly.type
_entity_poly.pdbx_seq_one_letter_code
_entity_poly.pdbx_strand_id
1 'polypeptide(L)'
;MGHTCRFGFAIIIILLSFSIFIPKNEHDFKSTLKAGLVMGMITTIIELVVGFILDKFFNMRLWDYSNWSFNFMGYISLNHSIRFAVFGMVIYYFIKPFLDKRIKNFDQLKLRKINIIILSIMLFDFIVKITNISLSW
;
A
#
# COMPACT_ATOMS: atom_id res chain seq x y z
N MET A 1 -5.80 -18.03 -16.92
CA MET A 1 -6.34 -16.70 -17.26
C MET A 1 -7.04 -16.17 -16.02
N GLY A 2 -6.79 -14.99 -15.46
CA GLY A 2 -5.93 -13.88 -15.80
C GLY A 2 -6.25 -12.78 -14.78
N HIS A 3 -6.14 -13.10 -13.49
CA HIS A 3 -6.47 -12.16 -12.41
C HIS A 3 -5.23 -11.92 -11.56
N THR A 4 -4.19 -11.38 -12.18
CA THR A 4 -3.26 -10.51 -11.46
C THR A 4 -4.09 -9.33 -10.97
N CYS A 5 -4.76 -9.46 -9.82
CA CYS A 5 -5.35 -8.30 -9.18
C CYS A 5 -4.16 -7.47 -8.71
N ARG A 6 -3.84 -6.48 -9.53
CA ARG A 6 -2.73 -5.56 -9.38
C ARG A 6 -2.92 -4.86 -8.03
N PHE A 7 -2.18 -5.29 -7.01
CA PHE A 7 -1.97 -4.55 -5.75
C PHE A 7 -1.21 -3.22 -5.95
N GLY A 8 -1.33 -2.61 -7.14
CA GLY A 8 -0.98 -1.21 -7.36
C GLY A 8 -1.74 -0.27 -6.42
N PHE A 9 -2.89 -0.69 -5.87
CA PHE A 9 -3.61 0.06 -4.84
C PHE A 9 -2.88 0.08 -3.49
N ALA A 10 -2.20 -1.00 -3.08
CA ALA A 10 -1.36 -0.99 -1.88
C ALA A 10 -0.18 -0.03 -2.05
N ILE A 11 0.42 0.01 -3.24
CA ILE A 11 1.45 1.00 -3.61
C ILE A 11 0.90 2.42 -3.46
N ILE A 12 -0.30 2.73 -3.94
CA ILE A 12 -0.90 4.08 -3.82
C ILE A 12 -1.24 4.42 -2.36
N ILE A 13 -1.73 3.46 -1.56
CA ILE A 13 -1.98 3.66 -0.12
C ILE A 13 -0.66 3.91 0.64
N ILE A 14 0.40 3.18 0.30
CA ILE A 14 1.75 3.37 0.84
C ILE A 14 2.31 4.73 0.43
N LEU A 15 2.18 5.11 -0.85
CA LEU A 15 2.60 6.39 -1.42
C LEU A 15 1.91 7.60 -0.76
N LEU A 16 0.61 7.51 -0.57
CA LEU A 16 -0.20 8.57 0.04
C LEU A 16 0.06 8.64 1.55
N SER A 17 0.28 7.51 2.21
CA SER A 17 0.69 7.46 3.64
C SER A 17 2.11 7.98 3.86
N PHE A 18 3.01 7.78 2.88
CA PHE A 18 4.39 8.30 2.88
C PHE A 18 4.46 9.83 3.01
N SER A 19 3.43 10.54 2.55
CA SER A 19 3.35 12.02 2.67
C SER A 19 2.92 12.51 4.06
N ILE A 20 2.25 11.66 4.85
CA ILE A 20 1.70 12.04 6.17
C ILE A 20 2.68 11.77 7.30
N PHE A 21 3.42 10.65 7.24
CA PHE A 21 4.14 10.14 8.41
C PHE A 21 5.63 10.47 8.47
N ILE A 22 6.27 10.81 7.34
CA ILE A 22 7.70 11.14 7.37
C ILE A 22 7.88 12.64 7.64
N PRO A 23 8.49 13.03 8.78
CA PRO A 23 8.81 14.42 9.04
C PRO A 23 9.68 14.98 7.91
N LYS A 24 9.36 16.20 7.48
CA LYS A 24 9.97 16.93 6.34
C LYS A 24 11.49 17.07 6.39
N ASN A 25 12.11 16.81 7.55
CA ASN A 25 13.49 17.10 7.85
C ASN A 25 14.17 15.87 8.43
N GLU A 26 14.49 14.89 7.58
CA GLU A 26 15.64 14.01 7.79
C GLU A 26 15.94 13.30 6.47
N HIS A 27 16.97 13.78 5.77
CA HIS A 27 17.58 13.08 4.64
C HIS A 27 18.45 11.90 5.10
N ASP A 28 18.34 11.50 6.38
CA ASP A 28 19.14 10.41 6.92
C ASP A 28 18.68 9.07 6.33
N PHE A 29 19.66 8.30 5.88
CA PHE A 29 19.43 6.99 5.28
C PHE A 29 18.87 6.00 6.31
N LYS A 30 19.30 6.12 7.58
CA LYS A 30 18.86 5.22 8.64
C LYS A 30 17.39 5.43 9.01
N SER A 31 16.92 6.67 9.10
CA SER A 31 15.51 6.96 9.42
C SER A 31 14.58 6.52 8.29
N THR A 32 15.01 6.71 7.04
CA THR A 32 14.31 6.24 5.85
C THR A 32 14.22 4.71 5.80
N LEU A 33 15.31 4.01 6.09
CA LEU A 33 15.34 2.55 6.14
C LEU A 33 14.43 2.02 7.24
N LYS A 34 14.48 2.63 8.43
CA LYS A 34 13.60 2.27 9.57
C LYS A 34 12.13 2.44 9.20
N ALA A 35 11.77 3.57 8.56
CA ALA A 35 10.40 3.80 8.11
C ALA A 35 9.97 2.81 7.02
N GLY A 36 10.84 2.52 6.05
CA GLY A 36 10.59 1.53 5.00
C GLY A 36 10.33 0.12 5.56
N LEU A 37 11.11 -0.29 6.58
CA LEU A 37 10.92 -1.57 7.26
C LEU A 37 9.60 -1.63 8.03
N VAL A 38 9.29 -0.60 8.83
CA VAL A 38 8.03 -0.54 9.58
C VAL A 38 6.84 -0.56 8.63
N MET A 39 6.89 0.19 7.54
CA MET A 39 5.82 0.19 6.53
C MET A 39 5.71 -1.17 5.82
N GLY A 40 6.82 -1.79 5.44
CA GLY A 40 6.82 -3.13 4.84
C GLY A 40 6.16 -4.17 5.76
N MET A 41 6.42 -4.10 7.07
CA MET A 41 5.76 -4.96 8.05
C MET A 41 4.25 -4.69 8.12
N ILE A 42 3.84 -3.42 8.26
CA ILE A 42 2.42 -3.04 8.33
C ILE A 42 1.68 -3.49 7.07
N THR A 43 2.24 -3.23 5.88
CA THR A 43 1.66 -3.67 4.61
C THR A 43 1.51 -5.19 4.55
N THR A 44 2.53 -5.93 4.97
CA THR A 44 2.48 -7.40 4.97
C THR A 44 1.41 -7.93 5.93
N ILE A 45 1.23 -7.30 7.09
CA ILE A 45 0.17 -7.66 8.04
C ILE A 45 -1.22 -7.35 7.45
N ILE A 46 -1.39 -6.17 6.83
CA ILE A 46 -2.66 -5.81 6.18
C ILE A 46 -2.97 -6.78 5.04
N GLU A 47 -1.99 -7.11 4.21
CA GLU A 47 -2.14 -8.09 3.14
C GLU A 47 -2.59 -9.45 3.70
N LEU A 48 -1.95 -9.94 4.76
CA LEU A 48 -2.36 -11.17 5.42
C LEU A 48 -3.82 -11.10 5.93
N VAL A 49 -4.18 -10.03 6.66
CA VAL A 49 -5.51 -9.88 7.28
C VAL A 49 -6.59 -9.73 6.21
N VAL A 50 -6.38 -8.87 5.21
CA VAL A 50 -7.35 -8.65 4.12
C VAL A 50 -7.49 -9.91 3.29
N GLY A 51 -6.38 -10.57 2.93
CA GLY A 51 -6.40 -11.83 2.19
C GLY A 51 -7.18 -12.91 2.92
N PHE A 52 -6.96 -13.05 4.23
CA PHE A 52 -7.67 -14.01 5.07
C PHE A 52 -9.17 -13.69 5.21
N ILE A 53 -9.54 -12.42 5.43
CA ILE A 53 -10.95 -12.02 5.53
C ILE A 53 -11.68 -12.30 4.22
N LEU A 54 -11.07 -11.97 3.08
CA LEU A 54 -11.68 -12.17 1.78
C LEU A 54 -11.87 -13.65 1.45
N ASP A 55 -10.89 -14.49 1.76
CA ASP A 55 -11.01 -15.93 1.56
C ASP A 55 -12.05 -16.54 2.49
N LYS A 56 -12.10 -16.13 3.77
CA LYS A 56 -12.96 -16.77 4.77
C LYS A 56 -14.42 -16.31 4.73
N PHE A 57 -14.67 -15.02 4.53
CA PHE A 57 -16.01 -14.45 4.59
C PHE A 57 -16.67 -14.29 3.22
N PHE A 58 -15.87 -14.12 2.16
CA PHE A 58 -16.36 -13.88 0.81
C PHE A 58 -16.03 -15.01 -0.17
N ASN A 59 -15.35 -16.09 0.29
CA ASN A 59 -14.81 -17.16 -0.55
C ASN A 59 -14.07 -16.62 -1.78
N MET A 60 -13.42 -15.45 -1.62
CA MET A 60 -12.84 -14.69 -2.72
C MET A 60 -11.34 -14.57 -2.51
N ARG A 61 -10.58 -15.04 -3.51
CA ARG A 61 -9.14 -14.93 -3.54
C ARG A 61 -8.70 -13.86 -4.54
N LEU A 62 -8.47 -12.64 -4.04
CA LEU A 62 -8.04 -11.51 -4.87
C LEU A 62 -6.60 -11.68 -5.38
N TRP A 63 -5.76 -12.41 -4.66
CA TRP A 63 -4.41 -12.77 -5.08
C TRP A 63 -4.04 -14.15 -4.54
N ASP A 64 -3.16 -14.82 -5.26
CA ASP A 64 -2.65 -16.12 -4.84
C ASP A 64 -1.14 -16.21 -5.06
N TYR A 65 -0.40 -16.26 -3.96
CA TYR A 65 1.05 -16.44 -3.95
C TYR A 65 1.48 -17.89 -3.73
N SER A 66 0.57 -18.88 -3.79
CA SER A 66 0.89 -20.30 -3.50
C SER A 66 2.03 -20.86 -4.36
N ASN A 67 2.17 -20.36 -5.60
CA ASN A 67 3.21 -20.79 -6.54
C ASN A 67 4.57 -20.11 -6.34
N TRP A 68 4.71 -19.24 -5.34
CA TRP A 68 5.94 -18.49 -5.09
C TRP A 68 6.70 -19.06 -3.88
N SER A 69 8.03 -19.12 -3.96
CA SER A 69 8.87 -19.55 -2.83
C SER A 69 8.67 -18.63 -1.61
N PHE A 70 8.78 -19.20 -0.40
CA PHE A 70 8.56 -18.50 0.87
C PHE A 70 7.20 -17.80 0.95
N ASN A 71 6.15 -18.44 0.44
CA ASN A 71 4.78 -18.01 0.64
C ASN A 71 4.21 -18.56 1.96
N PHE A 72 3.28 -17.83 2.56
CA PHE A 72 2.51 -18.28 3.71
C PHE A 72 1.05 -18.43 3.30
N MET A 73 0.58 -19.68 3.21
CA MET A 73 -0.79 -20.06 2.80
C MET A 73 -1.24 -19.45 1.46
N GLY A 74 -0.29 -18.98 0.64
CA GLY A 74 -0.52 -18.17 -0.55
C GLY A 74 -1.12 -16.78 -0.33
N TYR A 75 -1.26 -16.29 0.91
CA TYR A 75 -1.73 -14.93 1.21
C TYR A 75 -0.61 -13.88 1.17
N ILE A 76 0.59 -14.25 1.61
CA ILE A 76 1.76 -13.38 1.53
C ILE A 76 2.94 -14.16 0.96
N SER A 77 3.88 -13.47 0.33
CA SER A 77 5.14 -14.04 -0.14
C SER A 77 6.29 -13.10 0.18
N LEU A 78 7.35 -13.66 0.78
CA LEU A 78 8.54 -12.89 1.13
C LEU A 78 9.12 -12.12 -0.07
N ASN A 79 9.13 -12.75 -1.25
CA ASN A 79 9.60 -12.14 -2.48
C ASN A 79 8.79 -10.88 -2.87
N HIS A 80 7.48 -10.89 -2.65
CA HIS A 80 6.62 -9.74 -2.95
C HIS A 80 6.78 -8.64 -1.91
N SER A 81 6.79 -8.98 -0.62
CA SER A 81 7.02 -8.03 0.46
C SER A 81 8.35 -7.27 0.30
N ILE A 82 9.43 -7.96 -0.10
CA ILE A 82 10.72 -7.32 -0.36
C ILE A 82 10.62 -6.37 -1.56
N ARG A 83 10.00 -6.80 -2.67
CA ARG A 83 9.81 -5.93 -3.85
C ARG A 83 9.04 -4.66 -3.50
N PHE A 84 7.99 -4.77 -2.68
CA PHE A 84 7.23 -3.61 -2.23
C PHE A 84 8.04 -2.69 -1.30
N ALA A 85 8.83 -3.24 -0.38
CA ALA A 85 9.70 -2.45 0.49
C ALA A 85 10.74 -1.66 -0.34
N VAL A 86 11.37 -2.30 -1.32
CA VAL A 86 12.32 -1.63 -2.24
C VAL A 86 11.62 -0.56 -3.06
N PHE A 87 10.45 -0.85 -3.62
CA PHE A 87 9.69 0.11 -4.42
C PHE A 87 9.31 1.35 -3.59
N GLY A 88 8.83 1.15 -2.36
CA GLY A 88 8.53 2.24 -1.42
C GLY A 88 9.75 3.12 -1.11
N MET A 89 10.93 2.51 -0.93
CA MET A 89 12.18 3.25 -0.75
C MET A 89 12.56 4.08 -1.98
N VAL A 90 12.45 3.51 -3.19
CA VAL A 90 12.74 4.23 -4.45
C VAL A 90 11.84 5.44 -4.59
N ILE A 91 10.54 5.29 -4.37
CA ILE A 91 9.62 6.43 -4.39
C ILE A 91 10.07 7.49 -3.37
N TYR A 92 10.32 7.10 -2.13
CA TYR A 92 10.68 8.05 -1.09
C TYR A 92 11.94 8.86 -1.46
N TYR A 93 12.96 8.21 -2.03
CA TYR A 93 14.19 8.92 -2.39
C TYR A 93 14.07 9.78 -3.63
N PHE A 94 13.29 9.37 -4.64
CA PHE A 94 13.26 10.05 -5.93
C PHE A 94 12.00 10.92 -6.12
N ILE A 95 10.82 10.37 -5.82
CA ILE A 95 9.54 11.00 -6.09
C ILE A 95 9.18 12.00 -4.99
N LYS A 96 9.39 11.66 -3.71
CA LYS A 96 9.07 12.57 -2.60
C LYS A 96 9.79 13.92 -2.70
N PRO A 97 11.13 14.02 -2.87
CA PRO A 97 11.77 15.33 -2.97
C PRO A 97 11.34 16.12 -4.21
N PHE A 98 10.98 15.42 -5.30
CA PHE A 98 10.41 16.08 -6.47
C PHE A 98 9.02 16.66 -6.17
N LEU A 99 8.14 15.88 -5.54
CA LEU A 99 6.81 16.34 -5.11
C LEU A 99 6.92 17.48 -4.10
N ASP A 100 7.72 17.32 -3.05
CA ASP A 100 7.93 18.32 -1.99
C ASP A 100 8.44 19.65 -2.57
N LYS A 101 9.30 19.63 -3.59
CA LYS A 101 9.72 20.85 -4.31
C LYS A 101 8.55 21.54 -5.03
N ARG A 102 7.65 20.77 -5.65
CA ARG A 102 6.49 21.30 -6.39
C ARG A 102 5.40 21.82 -5.47
N ILE A 103 5.17 21.15 -4.34
CA ILE A 103 4.10 21.49 -3.39
C ILE A 103 4.60 22.33 -2.20
N LYS A 104 5.88 22.75 -2.19
CA LYS A 104 6.49 23.54 -1.11
C LYS A 104 5.68 24.76 -0.71
N ASN A 105 5.09 25.44 -1.70
CA ASN A 105 4.35 26.68 -1.51
C ASN A 105 2.86 26.45 -1.17
N PHE A 106 2.41 25.20 -1.12
CA PHE A 106 1.04 24.87 -0.77
C PHE A 106 0.89 24.69 0.74
N ASP A 107 -0.26 25.11 1.24
CA ASP A 107 -0.66 24.92 2.63
C ASP A 107 -0.72 23.42 2.97
N GLN A 108 0.08 23.03 3.97
CA GLN A 108 0.22 21.65 4.42
C GLN A 108 -1.12 21.09 4.93
N LEU A 109 -1.99 21.94 5.50
CA LEU A 109 -3.31 21.52 5.96
C LEU A 109 -4.23 21.19 4.78
N LYS A 110 -4.14 21.94 3.67
CA LYS A 110 -4.90 21.64 2.45
C LYS A 110 -4.42 20.35 1.80
N LEU A 111 -3.11 20.16 1.69
CA LEU A 111 -2.53 18.93 1.14
C LEU A 111 -2.95 17.70 1.96
N ARG A 112 -2.88 17.79 3.29
CA ARG A 112 -3.33 16.72 4.19
C ARG A 112 -4.82 16.40 4.01
N LYS A 113 -5.68 17.42 3.90
CA LYS A 113 -7.12 17.23 3.65
C LYS A 113 -7.38 16.53 2.31
N ILE A 114 -6.74 16.99 1.24
CA ILE A 114 -6.85 16.39 -0.09
C ILE A 114 -6.44 14.91 -0.04
N ASN A 115 -5.33 14.61 0.64
CA ASN A 115 -4.85 13.24 0.78
C ASN A 115 -5.87 12.33 1.50
N ILE A 116 -6.44 12.80 2.61
CA ILE A 116 -7.48 12.07 3.35
C ILE A 116 -8.71 11.83 2.46
N ILE A 117 -9.14 12.83 1.68
CA ILE A 117 -10.29 12.68 0.77
C ILE A 117 -10.01 11.61 -0.29
N ILE A 118 -8.84 11.64 -0.92
CA ILE A 118 -8.45 10.64 -1.92
C ILE A 118 -8.44 9.24 -1.30
N LEU A 119 -7.84 9.08 -0.12
CA LEU A 119 -7.81 7.81 0.60
C LEU A 119 -9.22 7.29 0.90
N SER A 120 -10.13 8.17 1.36
CA SER A 120 -11.53 7.80 1.62
C SER A 120 -12.25 7.33 0.36
N ILE A 121 -12.06 8.02 -0.78
CA ILE A 121 -12.66 7.63 -2.06
C ILE A 121 -12.15 6.25 -2.49
N MET A 122 -10.85 5.99 -2.34
CA MET A 122 -10.25 4.71 -2.70
C MET A 122 -10.74 3.56 -1.81
N LEU A 123 -10.87 3.79 -0.50
CA LEU A 123 -11.43 2.82 0.42
C LEU A 123 -12.90 2.52 0.08
N PHE A 124 -13.66 3.55 -0.29
CA PHE A 124 -15.04 3.39 -0.71
C PHE A 124 -15.15 2.54 -1.99
N ASP A 125 -14.35 2.83 -3.03
CA ASP A 125 -14.31 2.03 -4.26
C ASP A 125 -13.95 0.56 -3.97
N PHE A 126 -12.98 0.33 -3.07
CA PHE A 126 -12.61 -1.02 -2.65
C PHE A 126 -13.76 -1.76 -1.96
N ILE A 127 -14.47 -1.09 -1.04
CA ILE A 127 -15.65 -1.66 -0.37
C ILE A 127 -16.73 -1.99 -1.38
N VAL A 128 -17.09 -1.05 -2.26
CA VAL A 128 -18.10 -1.26 -3.32
C VAL A 128 -17.72 -2.41 -4.23
N LYS A 129 -16.44 -2.56 -4.56
CA LYS A 129 -15.95 -3.67 -5.37
C LYS A 129 -16.11 -5.01 -4.67
N ILE A 130 -15.77 -5.10 -3.39
CA ILE A 130 -15.98 -6.31 -2.59
C ILE A 130 -17.47 -6.64 -2.50
N THR A 131 -18.32 -5.66 -2.19
CA THR A 131 -19.77 -5.91 -2.06
C THR A 131 -20.39 -6.35 -3.38
N ASN A 132 -20.02 -5.71 -4.49
CA ASN A 132 -20.53 -6.10 -5.82
C ASN A 132 -20.09 -7.51 -6.21
N ILE A 133 -18.85 -7.90 -5.92
CA ILE A 133 -18.40 -9.28 -6.18
C ILE A 133 -19.16 -10.24 -5.27
N SER A 134 -19.36 -9.92 -3.99
CA SER A 134 -20.09 -10.77 -3.05
C SER A 134 -21.56 -10.99 -3.42
N LEU A 135 -22.20 -10.02 -4.09
CA LEU A 135 -23.58 -10.10 -4.56
C LEU A 135 -23.73 -10.80 -5.91
N SER A 136 -22.62 -11.06 -6.61
CA SER A 136 -22.61 -11.74 -7.91
C SER A 136 -22.48 -13.27 -7.82
N TRP A 137 -22.48 -13.83 -6.60
CA TRP A 137 -22.46 -15.26 -6.29
C TRP A 137 -23.77 -15.73 -5.67
#